data_AF-A0A842T5C6-F1
#
_entry.id   AF-A0A842T5C6-F1
#
_cell.length_a   1.000
_cell.length_b   1.000
_cell.length_c   1.000
_cell.angle_alpha   90.00
_cell.angle_beta   90.00
_cell.angle_gamma   90.00
#
_symmetry.space_group_name_H-M   'P 1'
#
loop_
_entity.id
_entity.type
_entity.pdbx_description
1 polymer ?
#
loop_
_entity_poly.entity_id
_entity_poly.type
_entity_poly.pdbx_seq_one_letter_code
_entity_poly.pdbx_strand_id
1 'polypeptide(L)' 'MDEFVLCQNCGENEEGDEVFTCSNCGNMACEICACACEYCGEYFCDSCYEVHECR' A
#
# COMPACT_ATOMS: atom_id res chain seq x y z
N MET A 1 12.18 -19.45 -0.94
CA MET A 1 11.63 -18.99 0.34
C MET A 1 11.01 -17.67 0.00
N ASP A 2 9.70 -17.64 -0.15
CA ASP A 2 8.96 -16.38 -0.26
C ASP A 2 9.04 -15.73 1.12
N GLU A 3 9.69 -14.57 1.20
CA GLU A 3 9.79 -13.84 2.46
C GLU A 3 8.42 -13.27 2.78
N PHE A 4 7.86 -13.69 3.92
CA PHE A 4 6.63 -13.12 4.43
C PHE A 4 6.89 -11.69 4.90
N VAL A 5 6.23 -10.73 4.22
CA VAL A 5 6.37 -9.30 4.50
C VAL A 5 5.15 -8.82 5.25
N LEU A 6 5.37 -8.23 6.43
CA LEU A 6 4.32 -7.58 7.19
C LEU A 6 3.97 -6.20 6.61
N CYS A 7 2.68 -5.89 6.54
CA CYS A 7 2.19 -4.55 6.22
C CYS A 7 2.78 -3.54 7.22
N GLN A 8 3.47 -2.51 6.73
CA GLN A 8 4.09 -1.49 7.60
C GLN A 8 3.06 -0.49 8.14
N ASN A 9 1.85 -0.46 7.59
CA ASN A 9 0.78 0.44 8.02
C ASN A 9 -0.01 -0.12 9.22
N CYS A 10 -0.56 -1.34 9.10
CA CYS A 10 -1.35 -1.98 10.16
C CYS A 10 -0.56 -3.01 10.99
N GLY A 11 0.61 -3.45 10.53
CA GLY A 11 1.41 -4.48 11.20
C GLY A 11 0.86 -5.90 11.04
N GLU A 12 -0.20 -6.09 10.24
CA GLU A 12 -0.93 -7.34 10.06
C GLU A 12 -1.24 -7.60 8.58
N ASN A 13 -1.13 -8.85 8.14
CA ASN A 13 -1.59 -9.40 6.86
C ASN A 13 -1.39 -10.93 6.88
N GLU A 14 -2.05 -11.67 6.01
CA GLU A 14 -1.93 -13.13 5.89
C GLU A 14 -0.84 -13.54 4.88
N GLU A 15 -0.30 -14.74 5.05
CA GLU A 15 0.68 -15.29 4.10
C GLU A 15 -0.01 -15.52 2.75
N GLY A 16 0.44 -14.78 1.73
CA GLY A 16 -0.17 -14.79 0.40
C GLY A 16 -0.97 -13.52 0.07
N ASP A 17 -1.20 -12.63 1.04
CA ASP A 17 -1.80 -11.32 0.77
C ASP A 17 -0.93 -10.49 -0.18
N GLU A 18 -1.56 -9.79 -1.11
CA GLU A 18 -0.86 -8.83 -1.96
C GLU A 18 -0.44 -7.62 -1.13
N VAL A 19 0.86 -7.31 -1.17
CA VAL A 19 1.45 -6.11 -0.60
C VAL A 19 1.91 -5.18 -1.70
N PHE A 20 1.47 -3.93 -1.62
CA PHE A 20 1.76 -2.88 -2.58
C PHE A 20 2.78 -1.92 -1.98
N THR A 21 3.71 -1.45 -2.80
CA THR A 21 4.64 -0.38 -2.39
C THR A 21 3.98 0.96 -2.66
N CYS A 22 3.88 1.82 -1.65
CA CYS A 22 3.37 3.16 -1.80
C CYS A 22 4.30 4.00 -2.70
N SER A 23 3.78 4.52 -3.80
CA SER A 23 4.55 5.37 -4.73
C SER A 23 5.10 6.65 -4.11
N ASN A 24 4.51 7.14 -3.01
CA ASN A 24 4.93 8.38 -2.36
C ASN A 24 6.01 8.19 -1.30
N CYS A 25 5.78 7.29 -0.33
CA CYS A 25 6.70 7.11 0.81
C CYS A 25 7.55 5.83 0.75
N GLY A 26 7.25 4.91 -0.16
CA GLY A 26 7.94 3.62 -0.27
C GLY A 26 7.52 2.58 0.77
N ASN A 27 6.59 2.89 1.68
CA ASN A 27 6.09 1.92 2.64
C ASN A 27 5.28 0.82 1.95
N MET A 28 5.35 -0.39 2.50
CA MET A 28 4.55 -1.53 2.06
C MET A 28 3.20 -1.53 2.78
N ALA A 29 2.12 -1.61 2.01
CA ALA A 29 0.74 -1.68 2.50
C ALA A 29 0.05 -2.92 1.92
N CYS A 30 -0.65 -3.68 2.75
CA CYS A 30 -1.50 -4.79 2.28
C CYS A 30 -2.69 -4.28 1.45
N GLU A 31 -3.39 -5.18 0.77
CA GLU A 31 -4.60 -4.89 -0.01
C GLU A 31 -5.68 -4.10 0.74
N ILE A 32 -5.73 -4.19 2.07
CA ILE A 32 -6.68 -3.44 2.92
C ILE A 32 -6.19 -1.99 3.13
N CYS A 33 -4.89 -1.79 3.27
CA CYS A 33 -4.26 -0.50 3.60
C CYS A 33 -3.79 0.28 2.36
N ALA A 34 -3.74 -0.37 1.20
CA ALA A 34 -3.34 0.22 -0.06
C ALA A 34 -4.57 0.70 -0.83
N CYS A 35 -4.52 1.94 -1.32
CA CYS A 35 -5.53 2.51 -2.22
C CYS A 35 -4.89 2.85 -3.55
N ALA A 36 -5.53 2.44 -4.65
CA ALA A 36 -5.10 2.82 -6.00
C ALA A 36 -5.75 4.15 -6.39
N CYS A 37 -4.95 5.11 -6.86
CA CYS A 37 -5.48 6.35 -7.42
C CYS A 37 -6.17 6.09 -8.75
N GLU A 38 -7.43 6.51 -8.89
CA GLU A 38 -8.22 6.33 -10.11
C GLU A 38 -7.67 7.10 -11.33
N TYR A 39 -6.85 8.13 -11.10
CA TYR A 39 -6.30 8.98 -12.16
C TYR A 39 -4.93 8.51 -12.69
N CYS A 40 -3.98 8.21 -11.81
CA CYS A 40 -2.63 7.77 -12.22
C CYS A 40 -2.44 6.25 -12.16
N GLY A 41 -3.33 5.51 -11.47
CA GLY A 41 -3.23 4.06 -11.29
C GLY A 41 -2.15 3.62 -10.28
N GLU A 42 -1.50 4.55 -9.59
CA GLU A 42 -0.49 4.22 -8.58
C GLU A 42 -1.11 3.82 -7.25
N TYR A 43 -0.42 2.95 -6.52
CA TYR A 43 -0.81 2.50 -5.18
C TYR A 43 -0.20 3.39 -4.11
N PHE A 44 -1.01 3.79 -3.15
CA PHE A 44 -0.59 4.58 -2.00
C PHE A 44 -1.04 3.91 -0.70
N CYS A 45 -0.25 4.03 0.37
CA CYS A 45 -0.77 3.72 1.70
C CYS A 45 -1.85 4.75 2.08
N ASP A 46 -2.75 4.36 2.97
CA ASP A 46 -3.85 5.18 3.48
C ASP A 46 -3.45 6.65 3.76
N SER A 47 -2.38 6.88 4.53
CA SER A 47 -1.91 8.23 4.85
C SER A 47 -1.39 9.03 3.65
N CYS A 48 -0.79 8.37 2.67
CA CYS A 48 -0.31 9.05 1.46
C CYS A 48 -1.42 9.27 0.44
N TYR A 49 -2.45 8.41 0.46
CA TYR A 49 -3.59 8.52 -0.43
C TYR A 49 -4.41 9.78 -0.13
N GLU A 50 -4.65 10.10 1.15
CA GLU A 50 -5.40 11.30 1.55
C GLU A 50 -4.73 12.61 1.12
N VAL A 51 -3.40 12.62 0.99
CA VAL A 51 -2.62 13.79 0.56
C VAL A 51 -2.27 13.76 -0.93
N HIS A 52 -2.64 12.70 -1.64
CA HIS A 52 -2.37 12.56 -3.06
C HIS A 52 -3.36 13.40 -3.87
N GLU A 53 -2.92 14.59 -4.30
CA GLU A 53 -3.75 15.57 -5.03
C GLU A 53 -3.90 15.27 -6.53
N CYS A 54 -3.99 14.01 -6.95
CA CYS A 54 -4.39 13.70 -8.33
C CYS A 54 -5.82 14.20 -8.55
N ARG A 55 -5.96 15.36 -9.20
CA ARG A 55 -7.21 16.04 -9.52
C ARG A 55 -7.16 16.56 -10.95
#